data_AF-A0A453AYE5-F1
#
_entry.id   AF-A0A453AYE5-F1
#
_cell.length_a   1.000
_cell.length_b   1.000
_cell.length_c   1.000
_cell.angle_alpha   90.00
_cell.angle_beta   90.00
_cell.angle_gamma   90.00
#
_symmetry.space_group_name_H-M   'P 1'
#
loop_
_entity.id
_entity.type
_entity.pdbx_description
1 polymer ?
#
loop_
_entity_poly.entity_id
_entity_poly.type
_entity_poly.pdbx_seq_one_letter_code
_entity_poly.pdbx_strand_id
1 'polypeptide(L)'
;MAADRRHPAVNDVYLTLVGASNTLADVQRRLDLEFRASYPDHANPAKLVGRVKRVQEEVAALKDLCRDLLAQKQELIDMMRTSLAAQRSATQRLLASSGLPLMTDDEEAAYASLKQVIDEWTDQLKPMAGG
;
A
#
# COMPACT_ATOMS: atom_id res chain seq x y z
N MET A 1 66.03 26.99 -13.46
CA MET A 1 64.62 27.16 -13.02
C MET A 1 64.03 28.32 -13.81
N ALA A 2 63.39 28.03 -14.94
CA ALA A 2 62.79 29.08 -15.78
C ALA A 2 61.49 29.53 -15.12
N ALA A 3 61.44 30.78 -14.65
CA ALA A 3 60.20 31.42 -14.24
C ALA A 3 59.31 31.54 -15.49
N ASP A 4 58.19 30.84 -15.48
CA ASP A 4 57.15 30.89 -16.51
C ASP A 4 56.64 32.33 -16.61
N ARG A 5 57.17 33.13 -17.54
CA ARG A 5 56.81 34.54 -17.75
C ARG A 5 55.45 34.60 -18.45
N ARG A 6 54.39 34.37 -17.69
CA ARG A 6 53.02 34.57 -18.17
C ARG A 6 52.77 36.06 -18.39
N HIS A 7 52.06 36.39 -19.46
CA HIS A 7 51.62 37.76 -19.72
C HIS A 7 50.75 38.25 -18.54
N PRO A 8 50.85 39.51 -18.08
CA PRO A 8 50.14 40.00 -16.89
C PRO A 8 48.64 39.68 -16.89
N ALA A 9 47.94 39.93 -18.01
CA ALA A 9 46.53 39.58 -18.14
C ALA A 9 46.23 38.07 -17.98
N VAL A 10 47.15 37.20 -18.42
CA VAL A 10 47.03 35.74 -18.24
C VAL A 10 47.30 35.35 -16.78
N ASN A 11 48.24 36.06 -16.13
CA ASN A 11 48.52 35.88 -14.71
C ASN A 11 47.33 36.32 -13.84
N ASP A 12 46.68 37.44 -14.16
CA ASP A 12 45.52 37.95 -13.43
C ASP A 12 44.32 37.00 -13.56
N VAL A 13 44.07 36.48 -14.76
CA VAL A 13 43.04 35.46 -14.99
C VAL A 13 43.37 34.18 -14.23
N TYR A 14 44.63 33.74 -14.23
CA TYR A 14 45.07 32.56 -13.49
C TYR A 14 44.86 32.72 -11.98
N LEU A 15 45.28 33.86 -11.41
CA LEU A 15 45.08 34.15 -9.98
C LEU A 15 43.60 34.22 -9.62
N THR A 16 42.77 34.81 -10.49
CA THR A 16 41.32 34.87 -10.29
C THR A 16 40.70 33.48 -10.28
N LEU A 17 41.11 32.60 -11.22
CA LEU A 17 40.61 31.23 -11.29
C LEU A 17 41.03 30.40 -10.08
N VAL A 18 42.27 30.57 -9.61
CA VAL A 18 42.76 29.94 -8.37
C VAL A 18 41.95 30.44 -7.17
N GLY A 19 41.71 31.75 -7.08
CA GLY A 19 40.85 32.35 -6.05
C GLY A 19 39.44 31.75 -6.06
N ALA A 20 38.79 31.71 -7.21
CA ALA A 20 37.46 31.14 -7.39
C ALA A 20 37.42 29.64 -7.03
N SER A 21 38.45 28.87 -7.43
CA SER A 21 38.57 27.46 -7.08
C SER A 21 38.66 27.25 -5.56
N ASN A 22 39.42 28.09 -4.86
CA ASN A 22 39.54 28.03 -3.41
C ASN A 22 38.22 28.40 -2.72
N THR A 23 37.51 29.42 -3.22
CA THR A 23 36.18 29.80 -2.72
C THR A 23 35.16 28.67 -2.94
N LEU A 24 35.15 28.03 -4.11
CA LEU A 24 34.28 26.88 -4.39
C LEU A 24 34.57 25.69 -3.46
N ALA A 25 35.85 25.41 -3.19
CA ALA A 25 36.24 24.36 -2.25
C ALA A 25 35.78 24.67 -0.81
N ASP A 26 35.79 25.94 -0.41
CA ASP A 26 35.26 26.36 0.90
C ASP A 26 33.74 26.21 0.99
N VAL A 27 33.01 26.65 -0.05
CA VAL A 27 31.56 26.47 -0.16
C VAL A 27 31.18 24.99 -0.10
N GLN A 28 31.89 24.13 -0.84
CA GLN A 28 31.67 22.69 -0.82
C GLN A 28 31.82 22.13 0.60
N ARG A 29 32.90 22.50 1.31
CA ARG A 29 33.15 22.03 2.68
C ARG A 29 32.05 22.46 3.64
N ARG A 30 31.55 23.69 3.53
CA ARG A 30 30.46 24.21 4.37
C ARG A 30 29.15 23.46 4.11
N LEU A 31 28.81 23.24 2.84
CA LEU A 31 27.62 22.46 2.47
C LEU A 31 27.70 21.04 3.01
N ASP A 32 28.86 20.38 2.95
CA ASP A 32 29.04 19.03 3.49
C ASP A 32 28.85 18.99 5.02
N LEU A 33 29.31 20.02 5.74
CA LEU A 33 29.10 20.13 7.19
C LEU A 33 27.63 20.38 7.53
N GLU A 34 26.96 21.31 6.83
CA GLU A 34 25.54 21.60 7.00
C GLU A 34 24.68 20.38 6.67
N PHE A 35 25.02 19.63 5.61
CA PHE A 35 24.34 18.40 5.24
C PHE A 35 24.45 17.33 6.33
N ARG A 36 25.65 17.11 6.89
CA ARG A 36 25.86 16.15 7.98
C ARG A 36 25.15 16.57 9.28
N ALA A 37 25.12 17.87 9.58
CA ALA A 37 24.44 18.40 10.75
C ALA A 37 22.91 18.30 10.62
N SER A 38 22.38 18.51 9.41
CA SER A 38 20.93 18.46 9.13
C SER A 38 20.39 17.04 9.05
N TYR A 39 21.22 16.07 8.63
CA TYR A 39 20.85 14.67 8.50
C TYR A 39 21.76 13.76 9.34
N PRO A 40 21.70 13.85 10.68
CA PRO A 40 22.38 12.90 11.55
C PRO A 40 21.81 11.48 11.35
N ASP A 41 22.63 10.46 11.61
CA ASP A 41 22.25 9.03 11.54
C ASP A 41 21.80 8.49 10.18
N HIS A 42 22.67 8.59 9.17
CA HIS A 42 22.53 7.88 7.88
C HIS A 42 21.24 8.21 7.10
N ALA A 43 20.52 9.26 7.48
CA ALA A 43 19.29 9.74 6.85
C ALA A 43 19.59 10.44 5.52
N ASN A 44 20.17 9.70 4.56
CA ASN A 44 20.40 10.19 3.22
C ASN A 44 19.03 10.40 2.53
N PRO A 45 18.67 11.63 2.11
CA PRO A 45 17.40 11.92 1.47
C PRO A 45 17.11 11.02 0.26
N ALA A 46 18.12 10.69 -0.55
CA ALA A 46 17.95 9.79 -1.70
C ALA A 46 17.58 8.37 -1.27
N LYS A 47 18.18 7.86 -0.18
CA LYS A 47 17.83 6.55 0.39
C LYS A 47 16.42 6.56 0.99
N LEU A 48 16.03 7.65 1.65
CA LEU A 48 14.68 7.80 2.20
C LEU A 48 13.64 7.81 1.09
N VAL A 49 13.86 8.55 0.01
CA VAL A 49 12.97 8.52 -1.17
C VAL A 49 12.87 7.11 -1.74
N GLY A 50 13.98 6.39 -1.85
CA GLY A 50 13.97 4.99 -2.30
C GLY A 50 13.14 4.07 -1.40
N ARG A 51 13.27 4.21 -0.08
CA ARG A 51 12.46 3.46 0.90
C ARG A 51 10.98 3.80 0.82
N VAL A 52 10.65 5.09 0.68
CA VAL A 52 9.25 5.56 0.55
C VAL A 52 8.62 4.98 -0.72
N LYS A 53 9.34 4.99 -1.85
CA LYS A 53 8.85 4.38 -3.11
C LYS A 53 8.58 2.88 -2.94
N ARG A 54 9.51 2.14 -2.34
CA ARG A 54 9.30 0.71 -2.06
C ARG A 54 8.07 0.49 -1.18
N VAL A 55 7.92 1.24 -0.10
CA VAL A 55 6.73 1.13 0.77
C VAL A 55 5.46 1.44 0.00
N GLN A 56 5.48 2.43 -0.89
CA GLN A 56 4.33 2.77 -1.73
C GLN A 56 3.94 1.62 -2.68
N GLU A 57 4.93 0.98 -3.30
CA GLU A 57 4.75 -0.22 -4.14
C GLU A 57 4.21 -1.40 -3.34
N GLU A 58 4.79 -1.70 -2.18
CA GLU A 58 4.36 -2.77 -1.28
C GLU A 58 2.93 -2.55 -0.76
N VAL A 59 2.57 -1.31 -0.41
CA VAL A 59 1.21 -0.96 0.02
C VAL A 59 0.21 -1.11 -1.11
N ALA A 60 0.57 -0.76 -2.35
CA ALA A 60 -0.28 -0.97 -3.51
C ALA A 60 -0.53 -2.46 -3.75
N ALA A 61 0.53 -3.27 -3.77
CA ALA A 61 0.44 -4.72 -3.92
C ALA A 61 -0.39 -5.37 -2.79
N LEU A 62 -0.21 -4.92 -1.55
CA LEU A 62 -0.99 -5.41 -0.41
C LEU A 62 -2.47 -5.07 -0.55
N LYS A 63 -2.81 -3.86 -1.02
CA LYS A 63 -4.20 -3.47 -1.28
C LYS A 63 -4.84 -4.38 -2.34
N ASP A 64 -4.12 -4.68 -3.40
CA ASP A 64 -4.60 -5.58 -4.46
C ASP A 64 -4.86 -6.98 -3.90
N LEU A 65 -3.91 -7.55 -3.16
CA LEU A 65 -4.09 -8.85 -2.49
C LEU A 65 -5.27 -8.87 -1.51
N CYS A 66 -5.47 -7.79 -0.73
CA CYS A 66 -6.62 -7.68 0.16
C CYS A 66 -7.95 -7.63 -0.60
N ARG A 67 -8.00 -6.92 -1.74
CA ARG A 67 -9.22 -6.90 -2.59
C ARG A 67 -9.51 -8.29 -3.16
N ASP A 68 -8.50 -9.00 -3.65
CA ASP A 68 -8.65 -10.36 -4.17
C ASP A 68 -9.14 -11.32 -3.09
N LEU A 69 -8.57 -11.24 -1.88
CA LEU A 69 -9.00 -12.06 -0.74
C LEU A 69 -10.45 -11.78 -0.34
N LEU A 70 -10.87 -10.51 -0.35
CA LEU A 70 -12.26 -10.13 -0.08
C LEU A 70 -13.20 -10.67 -1.15
N ALA A 71 -12.81 -10.62 -2.43
CA ALA A 71 -13.58 -11.18 -3.53
C ALA A 71 -13.75 -12.70 -3.38
N GLN A 72 -12.68 -13.43 -3.09
CA GLN A 72 -12.74 -14.88 -2.86
C GLN A 72 -13.60 -15.24 -1.65
N LYS A 73 -13.51 -14.45 -0.56
CA LYS A 73 -14.36 -14.65 0.62
C LYS A 73 -15.84 -14.43 0.27
N GLN A 74 -16.15 -13.41 -0.52
CA GLN A 74 -17.52 -13.13 -0.95
C GLN A 74 -18.07 -14.26 -1.83
N GLU A 75 -17.27 -14.76 -2.78
CA GLU A 75 -17.63 -15.89 -3.63
C GLU A 75 -17.94 -17.15 -2.80
N LEU A 76 -17.13 -17.45 -1.79
CA LEU A 76 -17.37 -18.57 -0.88
C LEU A 76 -18.68 -18.39 -0.08
N ILE A 77 -18.95 -17.19 0.40
CA ILE A 77 -20.21 -16.88 1.11
C ILE A 77 -21.40 -17.10 0.18
N ASP A 78 -21.33 -16.64 -1.07
CA ASP A 78 -22.40 -16.79 -2.05
C ASP A 78 -22.63 -18.27 -2.43
N MET A 79 -21.55 -19.05 -2.58
CA MET A 79 -21.64 -20.51 -2.77
C MET A 79 -22.28 -21.22 -1.58
N MET A 80 -21.89 -20.88 -0.34
CA MET A 80 -22.50 -21.47 0.85
C MET A 80 -23.98 -21.08 0.97
N ARG A 81 -24.33 -19.82 0.68
CA ARG A 81 -25.71 -19.31 0.70
C ARG A 81 -26.60 -20.09 -0.27
N THR A 82 -26.15 -20.26 -1.51
CA THR A 82 -26.90 -20.97 -2.56
C THR A 82 -27.04 -22.46 -2.25
N SER A 83 -25.96 -23.11 -1.81
CA SER A 83 -25.97 -24.52 -1.40
C SER A 83 -26.92 -24.76 -0.22
N LEU A 84 -26.85 -23.93 0.83
CA LEU A 84 -27.71 -24.06 2.01
C LEU A 84 -29.18 -23.85 1.66
N ALA A 85 -29.51 -22.87 0.81
CA ALA A 85 -30.88 -22.65 0.34
C ALA A 85 -31.42 -23.86 -0.45
N ALA A 86 -30.60 -24.47 -1.31
CA ALA A 86 -30.96 -25.67 -2.05
C ALA A 86 -31.17 -26.87 -1.13
N GLN A 87 -30.27 -27.08 -0.17
CA GLN A 87 -30.39 -28.14 0.84
C GLN A 87 -31.65 -27.97 1.68
N ARG A 88 -31.91 -26.77 2.20
CA ARG A 88 -33.12 -26.47 2.97
C ARG A 88 -34.38 -26.78 2.17
N SER A 89 -34.44 -26.34 0.91
CA SER A 89 -35.57 -26.60 0.01
C SER A 89 -35.77 -28.09 -0.27
N ALA A 90 -34.68 -28.86 -0.39
CA ALA A 90 -34.75 -30.31 -0.55
C ALA A 90 -35.29 -30.99 0.72
N THR A 91 -34.77 -30.62 1.89
CA THR A 91 -35.21 -31.16 3.19
C THR A 91 -36.67 -30.85 3.46
N GLN A 92 -37.13 -29.62 3.19
CA GLN A 92 -38.53 -29.22 3.34
C GLN A 92 -39.46 -30.07 2.46
N ARG A 93 -39.07 -30.32 1.19
CA ARG A 93 -39.84 -31.18 0.29
C ARG A 93 -39.90 -32.63 0.81
N LEU A 94 -38.80 -33.16 1.33
CA LEU A 94 -38.74 -34.51 1.90
C LEU A 94 -39.63 -34.65 3.15
N LEU A 95 -39.57 -33.68 4.06
CA LEU A 95 -40.43 -33.63 5.26
C LEU A 95 -41.91 -33.60 4.87
N ALA A 96 -42.27 -32.70 3.94
CA ALA A 96 -43.64 -32.58 3.43
C ALA A 96 -44.12 -33.90 2.78
N SER A 97 -43.28 -34.55 1.98
CA SER A 97 -43.62 -35.83 1.36
C SER A 97 -43.74 -37.01 2.34
N SER A 98 -43.08 -36.92 3.50
CA SER A 98 -43.10 -37.95 4.55
C SER A 98 -44.17 -37.72 5.61
N GLY A 99 -44.96 -36.63 5.51
CA GLY A 99 -45.95 -36.26 6.51
C GLY A 99 -45.35 -35.82 7.87
N LEU A 100 -44.06 -35.51 7.89
CA LEU A 100 -43.37 -35.01 9.08
C LEU A 100 -43.59 -33.49 9.23
N PRO A 101 -43.58 -32.95 10.46
CA PRO A 101 -43.66 -31.52 10.66
C PRO A 101 -42.53 -30.81 9.90
N LEU A 102 -42.85 -29.63 9.37
CA LEU A 102 -41.88 -28.75 8.73
C LEU A 102 -40.85 -28.25 9.77
N MET A 103 -39.86 -27.51 9.28
CA MET A 103 -38.83 -26.86 10.11
C MET A 103 -39.46 -26.10 11.28
N THR A 104 -38.79 -26.13 12.43
CA THR A 104 -39.26 -25.45 13.64
C THR A 104 -39.09 -23.93 13.54
N ASP A 105 -39.83 -23.18 14.36
CA ASP A 105 -39.69 -21.72 14.42
C ASP A 105 -38.26 -21.29 14.78
N ASP A 106 -37.57 -22.07 15.63
CA ASP A 106 -36.16 -21.84 15.99
C ASP A 106 -35.22 -22.01 14.78
N GLU A 107 -35.46 -23.00 13.93
CA GLU A 107 -34.67 -23.23 12.71
C GLU A 107 -34.88 -22.13 11.67
N GLU A 108 -36.10 -21.60 11.55
CA GLU A 108 -36.40 -20.46 10.68
C GLU A 108 -35.77 -19.17 11.21
N ALA A 109 -35.82 -18.93 12.53
CA ALA A 109 -35.16 -17.80 13.17
C ALA A 109 -33.64 -17.83 12.99
N ALA A 110 -33.02 -19.00 13.12
CA ALA A 110 -31.58 -19.18 12.89
C ALA A 110 -31.20 -18.89 11.43
N TYR A 111 -32.01 -19.35 10.47
CA TYR A 111 -31.78 -19.09 9.05
C TYR A 111 -31.96 -17.60 8.69
N ALA A 112 -32.98 -16.94 9.25
CA ALA A 112 -33.21 -15.51 9.09
C ALA A 112 -32.04 -14.68 9.65
N SER A 113 -31.54 -15.05 10.83
CA SER A 113 -30.36 -14.44 11.45
C SER A 113 -29.11 -14.57 10.58
N LEU A 114 -28.84 -15.77 10.05
CA LEU A 114 -27.71 -15.98 9.13
C LEU A 114 -27.83 -15.11 7.88
N LYS A 115 -29.03 -15.01 7.29
CA LYS A 115 -29.28 -14.16 6.13
C LYS A 115 -29.00 -12.70 6.43
N GLN A 116 -29.45 -12.20 7.58
CA GLN A 116 -29.18 -10.83 8.02
C GLN A 116 -27.68 -10.56 8.12
N VAL A 117 -26.92 -11.44 8.78
CA VAL A 117 -25.46 -11.29 8.93
C VAL A 117 -24.76 -11.26 7.56
N ILE A 118 -25.18 -12.09 6.61
CA ILE A 118 -24.63 -12.10 5.25
C ILE A 118 -24.95 -10.81 4.50
N ASP A 119 -26.19 -10.32 4.60
CA ASP A 119 -26.61 -9.10 3.92
C ASP A 119 -25.89 -7.87 4.52
N GLU A 120 -25.72 -7.81 5.86
CA GLU A 120 -24.90 -6.78 6.55
C GLU A 120 -23.43 -6.80 6.11
N TRP A 121 -22.84 -7.99 6.01
CA TRP A 121 -21.48 -8.17 5.47
C TRP A 121 -21.37 -7.63 4.03
N THR A 122 -22.36 -7.93 3.19
CA THR A 122 -22.40 -7.49 1.78
C THR A 122 -22.50 -5.96 1.68
N ASP A 123 -23.29 -5.34 2.56
CA ASP A 123 -23.42 -3.88 2.61
C ASP A 123 -22.11 -3.18 3.04
N GLN A 124 -21.34 -3.79 3.95
CA GLN A 124 -20.02 -3.26 4.35
C GLN A 124 -19.00 -3.31 3.20
N LEU A 125 -19.16 -4.21 2.23
CA LEU A 125 -18.26 -4.33 1.08
C LEU A 125 -18.58 -3.35 -0.06
N LYS A 126 -19.83 -2.89 -0.20
CA LYS A 126 -20.23 -1.90 -1.22
C LYS A 126 -19.34 -0.64 -1.28
N PRO A 127 -19.00 0.04 -0.17
CA PRO A 127 -18.11 1.20 -0.22
C PRO A 127 -16.67 0.86 -0.61
N MET A 128 -16.24 -0.41 -0.50
CA MET A 128 -14.89 -0.85 -0.89
C MET A 128 -14.78 -1.23 -2.38
N ALA A 129 -15.91 -1.47 -3.05
CA ALA A 129 -15.96 -1.75 -4.48
C ALA A 129 -15.95 -0.48 -5.36
N GLY A 130 -16.13 0.71 -4.77
CA GLY A 130 -16.12 2.00 -5.45
C GLY A 130 -14.93 2.87 -5.06
N GLY A 131 -13.76 2.59 -5.65
CA GLY A 131 -12.53 3.39 -5.49
C GLY A 131 -11.51 3.08 -6.57
#